data_AF-A0A5B7B012-F1
#
_entry.id   AF-A0A5B7B012-F1
#
_cell.length_a   1.000
_cell.length_b   1.000
_cell.length_c   1.000
_cell.angle_alpha   90.00
_cell.angle_beta   90.00
_cell.angle_gamma   90.00
#
_symmetry.space_group_name_H-M   'P 1'
#
loop_
_entity.id
_entity.type
_entity.pdbx_description
1 polymer ?
#
loop_
_entity_poly.entity_id
_entity_poly.type
_entity_poly.pdbx_seq_one_letter_code
_entity_poly.pdbx_strand_id
1 'polypeptide(L)'
;RLSNKGDSFVDGAVIAAARTLPTWSDGDVPPIPSAERKAVKELQEECRQMLAEFPTTSEQDQQILDSMPQARRTLETAIKYRLHRKLFIEKVIQALDIYQDRILF
;
A
#
# COMPACT_ATOMS: atom_id res chain seq x y z
N ARG A 1 -7.40 15.60 -57.85
CA ARG A 1 -7.70 15.74 -56.41
C ARG A 1 -7.91 14.35 -55.83
N LEU A 2 -6.89 13.76 -55.21
CA LEU A 2 -7.04 12.54 -54.38
C LEU A 2 -6.13 12.67 -53.16
N SER A 3 -6.82 12.84 -52.02
CA SER A 3 -6.45 12.49 -50.65
C SER A 3 -5.08 12.91 -50.12
N ASN A 4 -5.05 14.08 -49.49
CA ASN A 4 -4.14 14.42 -48.41
C ASN A 4 -4.59 13.63 -47.16
N LYS A 5 -4.16 12.36 -47.03
CA LYS A 5 -4.25 11.62 -45.76
C LYS A 5 -2.83 11.49 -45.27
N GLY A 6 -2.52 12.17 -44.18
CA GLY A 6 -1.24 12.06 -43.49
C GLY A 6 -1.04 10.62 -43.04
N ASP A 7 -0.38 9.84 -43.88
CA ASP A 7 0.28 8.63 -43.44
C ASP A 7 1.41 9.10 -42.54
N SER A 8 1.17 8.99 -41.23
CA SER A 8 2.21 9.02 -40.21
C SER A 8 3.21 7.93 -40.60
N PHE A 9 4.24 8.30 -41.36
CA PHE A 9 5.37 7.44 -41.66
C PHE A 9 6.11 7.19 -40.35
N VAL A 10 5.63 6.22 -39.59
CA VAL A 10 6.38 5.62 -38.50
C VAL A 10 7.53 4.88 -39.15
N ASP A 11 8.67 5.55 -39.20
CA ASP A 11 9.92 5.00 -39.70
C ASP A 11 10.17 3.62 -39.05
N GLY A 12 10.29 2.59 -39.89
CA GLY A 12 10.50 1.23 -39.42
C GLY A 12 11.76 1.11 -38.54
N ALA A 13 12.74 2.01 -38.74
CA ALA A 13 13.90 2.13 -37.88
C ALA A 13 13.55 2.58 -36.45
N VAL A 14 12.59 3.49 -36.30
CA VAL A 14 12.13 3.98 -34.99
C VAL A 14 11.37 2.88 -34.24
N ILE A 15 10.54 2.09 -34.94
CA ILE A 15 9.85 0.94 -34.31
C ILE A 15 10.85 -0.15 -33.92
N ALA A 16 11.83 -0.45 -34.78
CA ALA A 16 12.89 -1.42 -34.47
C ALA A 16 13.73 -0.96 -33.28
N ALA A 17 14.10 0.31 -33.22
CA ALA A 17 14.79 0.91 -32.09
C ALA A 17 13.96 0.81 -30.80
N ALA A 18 12.69 1.23 -30.83
CA ALA A 18 11.80 1.15 -29.67
C ALA A 18 11.64 -0.28 -29.12
N ARG A 19 11.65 -1.30 -29.97
CA ARG A 19 11.61 -2.72 -29.57
C ARG A 19 12.91 -3.24 -28.97
N THR A 20 14.03 -2.57 -29.21
CA THR A 20 15.35 -2.94 -28.67
C THR A 20 15.71 -2.17 -27.41
N LEU A 21 14.99 -1.07 -27.11
CA LEU A 21 15.11 -0.41 -25.83
C LEU A 21 14.58 -1.34 -24.74
N PRO A 22 15.31 -1.51 -23.62
CA PRO A 22 14.76 -2.22 -22.47
C PRO A 22 13.50 -1.47 -22.02
N THR A 23 12.34 -2.11 -22.14
CA THR A 23 11.10 -1.59 -21.55
C THR A 23 11.23 -1.81 -20.06
N TRP A 24 11.45 -0.73 -19.32
CA TRP A 24 11.42 -0.79 -17.88
C TRP A 24 9.97 -1.10 -17.51
N SER A 25 9.75 -2.22 -16.82
CA SER A 25 8.47 -2.45 -16.16
C SER A 25 8.30 -1.41 -15.06
N ASP A 26 7.08 -1.15 -14.58
CA ASP A 26 6.87 -0.21 -13.47
C ASP A 26 7.71 -0.56 -12.22
N GLY A 27 8.15 -1.82 -12.09
CA GLY A 27 9.06 -2.29 -11.04
C GLY A 27 10.55 -2.04 -11.29
N ASP A 28 10.94 -1.65 -12.51
CA ASP A 28 12.33 -1.37 -12.89
C ASP A 28 12.69 0.13 -12.78
N VAL A 29 11.69 0.99 -12.53
CA VAL A 29 11.90 2.43 -12.34
C VAL A 29 12.38 2.69 -10.90
N PRO A 30 13.51 3.41 -10.69
CA PRO A 30 13.96 3.74 -9.36
C PRO A 30 12.87 4.58 -8.67
N PRO A 31 12.56 4.29 -7.40
CA PRO A 31 11.50 4.96 -6.68
C PRO A 31 11.76 6.46 -6.66
N ILE A 32 10.83 7.24 -7.19
CA ILE A 32 10.91 8.70 -7.18
C ILE A 32 10.59 9.16 -5.75
N PRO A 33 11.52 9.79 -5.01
CA PRO A 33 11.31 10.08 -3.59
C PRO A 33 10.05 10.90 -3.29
N SER A 34 9.64 11.79 -4.19
CA SER A 34 8.40 12.56 -4.05
C SER A 34 7.14 11.73 -4.25
N ALA A 35 7.16 10.76 -5.17
CA ALA A 35 6.05 9.84 -5.40
C ALA A 35 5.88 8.87 -4.22
N GLU A 36 6.99 8.31 -3.72
CA GLU A 36 6.99 7.45 -2.53
C GLU A 36 6.46 8.18 -1.29
N ARG A 37 6.91 9.43 -1.05
CA ARG A 37 6.39 10.25 0.07
C ARG A 37 4.87 10.42 0.01
N LYS A 38 4.34 10.60 -1.20
CA LYS A 38 2.90 10.76 -1.39
C LYS A 38 2.18 9.43 -1.13
N ALA A 39 2.66 8.33 -1.73
CA ALA A 39 2.08 7.01 -1.55
C ALA A 39 2.10 6.54 -0.09
N VAL A 40 3.20 6.77 0.64
CA VAL A 40 3.33 6.46 2.07
C VAL A 40 2.29 7.22 2.88
N LYS A 41 2.13 8.53 2.63
CA LYS A 41 1.12 9.35 3.34
C LYS A 41 -0.30 8.91 3.05
N GLU A 42 -0.61 8.60 1.79
CA GLU A 42 -1.93 8.10 1.38
C GLU A 42 -2.24 6.77 2.09
N LEU A 43 -1.31 5.82 2.08
CA LEU A 43 -1.48 4.54 2.76
C LEU A 43 -1.58 4.67 4.28
N GLN A 44 -0.80 5.57 4.89
CA GLN A 44 -0.91 5.87 6.32
C GLN A 44 -2.30 6.41 6.68
N GLU A 45 -2.86 7.29 5.85
CA GLU A 45 -4.19 7.86 6.07
C GLU A 45 -5.27 6.80 5.95
N GLU A 46 -5.21 5.94 4.93
CA GLU A 46 -6.11 4.78 4.79
C GLU A 46 -6.01 3.85 6.01
N CYS A 47 -4.80 3.58 6.50
CA CYS A 47 -4.60 2.77 7.70
C CYS A 47 -5.25 3.41 8.94
N ARG A 48 -5.13 4.73 9.10
CA ARG A 48 -5.78 5.46 10.20
C ARG A 48 -7.30 5.42 10.10
N GLN A 49 -7.84 5.57 8.88
CA GLN A 49 -9.29 5.46 8.64
C GLN A 49 -9.80 4.05 8.95
N MET A 50 -9.11 3.01 8.49
CA MET A 50 -9.43 1.61 8.83
C MET A 50 -9.39 1.36 10.33
N LEU A 51 -8.46 1.98 11.08
CA LEU A 51 -8.43 1.88 12.55
C LEU A 51 -9.62 2.61 13.21
N ALA A 52 -10.02 3.77 12.69
CA ALA A 52 -11.14 4.55 13.20
C ALA A 52 -12.51 3.88 12.97
N GLU A 53 -12.62 3.01 11.95
CA GLU A 53 -13.84 2.22 11.70
C GLU A 53 -14.10 1.16 12.79
N PHE A 54 -13.08 0.76 13.55
CA PHE A 54 -13.28 -0.21 14.62
C PHE A 54 -14.00 0.43 15.82
N PRO A 55 -15.00 -0.25 16.41
CA PRO A 55 -15.72 0.27 17.57
C PRO A 55 -14.91 0.21 18.88
N THR A 56 -13.69 -0.35 18.85
CA THR A 56 -12.86 -0.63 20.02
C THR A 56 -11.40 -0.40 19.69
N THR A 57 -10.59 0.01 20.67
CA THR A 57 -9.13 0.14 20.52
C THR A 57 -8.41 -1.20 20.74
N SER A 58 -7.16 -1.33 20.28
CA SER A 58 -6.34 -2.52 20.52
C SER A 58 -6.16 -2.79 22.02
N GLU A 59 -5.92 -1.75 22.81
CA GLU A 59 -5.83 -1.83 24.27
C GLU A 59 -7.12 -2.34 24.93
N GLN A 60 -8.29 -1.85 24.49
CA GLN A 60 -9.58 -2.33 24.99
C GLN A 60 -9.79 -3.81 24.69
N ASP A 61 -9.43 -4.26 23.49
CA ASP A 61 -9.57 -5.68 23.12
C ASP A 61 -8.62 -6.57 23.94
N GLN A 62 -7.41 -6.09 24.24
CA GLN A 62 -6.49 -6.79 25.12
C GLN A 62 -7.05 -6.90 26.54
N GLN A 63 -7.60 -5.81 27.09
CA GLN A 63 -8.24 -5.82 28.41
C GLN A 63 -9.46 -6.76 28.48
N ILE A 64 -10.25 -6.86 27.41
CA ILE A 64 -11.38 -7.79 27.35
C ILE A 64 -10.87 -9.25 27.38
N LEU A 65 -9.78 -9.56 26.69
CA LEU A 65 -9.17 -10.90 26.73
C LEU A 65 -8.61 -11.22 28.12
N ASP A 66 -7.92 -10.26 28.75
CA ASP A 66 -7.28 -10.47 30.05
C ASP A 66 -8.30 -10.60 31.19
N SER A 67 -9.43 -9.90 31.10
CA SER A 67 -10.50 -9.94 32.10
C SER A 67 -11.41 -11.17 32.03
N MET A 68 -11.37 -11.94 30.94
CA MET A 68 -12.24 -13.10 30.72
C MET A 68 -11.47 -14.42 30.49
N PRO A 69 -10.74 -14.94 31.50
CA PRO A 69 -9.94 -16.16 31.35
C PRO A 69 -10.76 -17.44 31.11
N GLN A 70 -12.07 -17.41 31.33
CA GLN A 70 -12.99 -18.53 31.07
C GLN A 70 -13.96 -18.27 29.90
N ALA A 71 -13.63 -17.35 28.99
CA ALA A 71 -14.46 -17.07 27.82
C ALA A 71 -14.71 -18.32 26.97
N ARG A 72 -15.87 -18.37 26.31
CA ARG A 72 -16.14 -19.39 25.29
C ARG A 72 -15.11 -19.25 24.15
N ARG A 73 -14.53 -20.36 23.68
CA ARG A 73 -13.50 -20.37 22.63
C ARG A 73 -13.84 -19.53 21.40
N THR A 74 -15.11 -19.52 20.98
CA THR A 74 -15.59 -18.73 19.84
C THR A 74 -15.48 -17.22 20.09
N LEU A 75 -15.84 -16.77 21.30
CA LEU A 75 -15.75 -15.35 21.68
C LEU A 75 -14.29 -14.91 21.74
N GLU A 76 -13.45 -15.71 22.40
CA GLU A 76 -12.01 -15.46 22.50
C GLU A 76 -11.37 -15.34 21.10
N THR A 77 -11.69 -16.26 20.20
CA THR A 77 -11.17 -16.26 18.83
C THR A 77 -11.61 -15.02 18.05
N ALA A 78 -12.88 -14.61 18.20
CA ALA A 78 -13.40 -13.42 17.54
C ALA A 78 -12.71 -12.13 18.03
N ILE A 79 -12.48 -12.01 19.35
CA ILE A 79 -11.77 -10.86 19.92
C ILE A 79 -10.30 -10.86 19.49
N LYS A 80 -9.61 -12.00 19.53
CA LYS A 80 -8.23 -12.12 19.05
C LYS A 80 -8.10 -11.76 17.57
N TYR A 81 -9.04 -12.19 16.73
CA TYR A 81 -9.03 -11.84 15.31
C TYR A 81 -9.14 -10.32 15.11
N ARG A 82 -10.09 -9.67 15.80
CA ARG A 82 -10.26 -8.22 15.74
C ARG A 82 -9.02 -7.47 16.27
N LEU A 83 -8.47 -7.91 17.40
CA LEU A 83 -7.26 -7.36 18.01
C LEU A 83 -6.07 -7.45 17.04
N HIS A 84 -5.79 -8.64 16.51
CA HIS A 84 -4.66 -8.87 15.62
C HIS A 84 -4.76 -8.05 14.33
N ARG A 85 -5.97 -7.87 13.80
CA ARG A 85 -6.19 -7.02 12.63
C ARG A 85 -5.81 -5.55 12.91
N LYS A 86 -6.16 -5.01 14.09
CA LYS A 86 -5.75 -3.67 14.51
C LYS A 86 -4.24 -3.56 14.69
N LEU A 87 -3.64 -4.51 15.42
CA LEU A 87 -2.19 -4.56 15.64
C LEU A 87 -1.41 -4.66 14.32
N PHE A 88 -1.94 -5.38 13.33
CA PHE A 88 -1.33 -5.46 12.01
C PHE A 88 -1.30 -4.10 11.31
N ILE A 89 -2.43 -3.37 11.32
CA ILE A 89 -2.52 -2.03 10.72
C ILE A 89 -1.59 -1.05 11.45
N GLU A 90 -1.56 -1.07 12.78
CA GLU A 90 -0.63 -0.25 13.58
C GLU A 90 0.83 -0.54 13.22
N LYS A 91 1.20 -1.81 13.04
CA LYS A 91 2.55 -2.21 12.59
C LYS A 91 2.86 -1.73 11.18
N VAL A 92 1.88 -1.74 10.28
CA VAL A 92 2.05 -1.19 8.93
C VAL A 92 2.35 0.32 9.01
N ILE A 93 1.62 1.07 9.84
CA ILE A 93 1.89 2.51 10.04
C ILE A 93 3.32 2.72 10.57
N GLN A 94 3.74 1.96 11.58
CA GLN A 94 5.11 2.03 12.12
C GLN A 94 6.17 1.69 11.08
N ALA A 95 5.93 0.67 10.25
CA ALA A 95 6.83 0.30 9.16
C ALA A 95 6.92 1.42 8.11
N LEU A 96 5.81 2.08 7.81
CA LEU A 96 5.76 3.22 6.90
C LEU A 96 6.49 4.44 7.46
N ASP A 97 6.41 4.70 8.77
CA ASP A 97 7.20 5.76 9.42
C ASP A 97 8.70 5.48 9.30
N ILE A 98 9.13 4.25 9.60
CA ILE A 98 10.53 3.82 9.45
C ILE A 98 10.98 3.90 7.98
N TYR A 99 10.12 3.51 7.04
CA TYR A 99 10.39 3.58 5.60
C TYR A 99 10.62 5.04 5.17
N GLN A 100 9.73 5.94 5.60
CA GLN A 100 9.85 7.37 5.32
C GLN A 100 11.15 7.94 5.92
N ASP A 101 11.51 7.55 7.14
CA ASP A 101 12.75 8.00 7.77
C ASP A 101 14.01 7.44 7.11
N ARG A 102 13.99 6.20 6.57
CA ARG A 102 15.19 5.52 6.06
C ARG A 102 15.47 5.70 4.56
N ILE A 103 14.45 5.95 3.74
CA ILE A 103 14.64 6.13 2.27
C ILE A 103 14.86 7.59 1.88
N LEU A 104 14.58 8.52 2.80
CA LEU A 104 14.55 9.95 2.50
C LEU A 104 15.72 10.74 3.09
N PHE A 105 16.76 10.06 3.58
CA PHE A 105 18.08 10.61 3.88
C PHE A 105 19.17 9.91 3.10
#